data_AF-X6KDH5-F1
#
_entry.id   AF-X6KDH5-F1
#
_cell.length_a   1.000
_cell.length_b   1.000
_cell.length_c   1.000
_cell.angle_alpha   90.00
_cell.angle_beta   90.00
_cell.angle_gamma   90.00
#
_symmetry.space_group_name_H-M   'P 1'
#
loop_
_entity.id
_entity.type
_entity.pdbx_description
1 polymer ?
#
loop_
_entity_poly.entity_id
_entity_poly.type
_entity_poly.pdbx_seq_one_letter_code
_entity_poly.pdbx_strand_id
1 'polypeptide(L)'
;MSAKATAWQASPGLRRVLAGAAALVLLGAMALDTKVIKIGSAGDVRNAVFSAADYGKSEFPKVQADVEARAADAATVATAIAKDRATAEKEYGVPAGVGPVISVKFTGVVGEGKSGIYKVAVDGLPDTLTVRVQTGPAINGTELRDATGKITFGQFTNQIEYQDAGSALNNEMKKEVLAKVDTSDLTGKTIAVVGVFKLVNPKSWLVTPVRLDVK
;
A
#
# COMPACT_ATOMS: atom_id res chain seq x y z
N MET A 1 8.78 -67.88 -8.40
CA MET A 1 10.17 -67.96 -7.90
C MET A 1 10.64 -66.54 -7.62
N SER A 2 10.89 -66.21 -6.35
CA SER A 2 11.22 -64.84 -5.89
C SER A 2 12.73 -64.68 -5.86
N ALA A 3 13.28 -63.74 -6.65
CA ALA A 3 14.70 -63.40 -6.62
C ALA A 3 14.99 -62.48 -5.43
N LYS A 4 15.68 -63.00 -4.42
CA LYS A 4 16.23 -62.18 -3.32
C LYS A 4 17.35 -61.29 -3.87
N ALA A 5 17.17 -59.98 -3.78
CA ALA A 5 18.25 -59.02 -4.03
C ALA A 5 19.32 -59.16 -2.95
N THR A 6 20.56 -59.46 -3.36
CA THR A 6 21.72 -59.54 -2.48
C THR A 6 22.13 -58.12 -2.07
N ALA A 7 21.78 -57.72 -0.84
CA ALA A 7 22.26 -56.46 -0.28
C ALA A 7 23.76 -56.56 0.02
N TRP A 8 24.57 -55.86 -0.76
CA TRP A 8 26.02 -55.79 -0.56
C TRP A 8 26.32 -55.04 0.74
N GLN A 9 26.68 -55.75 1.81
CA GLN A 9 27.06 -55.13 3.08
C GLN A 9 28.48 -54.55 2.96
N ALA A 10 28.56 -53.29 2.56
CA ALA A 10 29.81 -52.54 2.57
C ALA A 10 30.45 -52.54 3.96
N SER A 11 31.76 -52.83 4.03
CA SER A 11 32.50 -52.89 5.29
C SER A 11 32.47 -51.52 6.02
N PRO A 12 32.61 -51.49 7.36
CA PRO A 12 32.55 -50.25 8.13
C PRO A 12 33.56 -49.20 7.67
N GLY A 13 34.73 -49.62 7.17
CA GLY A 13 35.75 -48.74 6.58
C GLY A 13 35.30 -48.12 5.27
N LEU A 14 34.72 -48.91 4.36
CA LEU A 14 34.21 -48.41 3.08
C LEU A 14 33.04 -47.42 3.27
N ARG A 15 32.17 -47.67 4.26
CA ARG A 15 31.07 -46.75 4.62
C ARG A 15 31.59 -45.40 5.13
N ARG A 16 32.66 -45.38 5.93
CA ARG A 16 33.28 -44.14 6.41
C ARG A 16 33.93 -43.36 5.28
N VAL A 17 34.60 -44.04 4.34
CA VAL A 17 35.21 -43.41 3.16
C VAL A 17 34.14 -42.80 2.25
N LEU A 18 33.07 -43.55 1.96
CA LEU A 18 31.96 -43.06 1.14
C LEU A 18 31.23 -41.87 1.80
N ALA A 19 31.02 -41.91 3.13
CA ALA A 19 30.43 -40.80 3.86
C ALA A 19 31.32 -39.55 3.83
N GLY A 20 32.63 -39.71 3.97
CA GLY A 20 33.59 -38.60 3.86
C GLY A 20 33.61 -38.00 2.45
N ALA A 21 33.60 -38.83 1.41
CA ALA A 21 33.53 -38.38 0.03
C ALA A 21 32.21 -37.63 -0.26
N ALA A 22 31.08 -38.15 0.21
CA ALA A 22 29.78 -37.49 0.06
C ALA A 22 29.74 -36.12 0.78
N ALA A 23 30.32 -36.03 1.98
CA ALA A 23 30.41 -34.77 2.72
C ALA A 23 31.27 -33.73 1.98
N LEU A 24 32.40 -34.14 1.39
CA LEU A 24 33.25 -33.24 0.59
C LEU A 24 32.57 -32.76 -0.68
N VAL A 25 31.85 -33.65 -1.37
CA VAL A 25 31.05 -33.27 -2.55
C VAL A 25 29.94 -32.29 -2.16
N LEU A 26 29.26 -32.52 -1.04
CA LEU A 26 28.23 -31.62 -0.53
C LEU A 26 28.81 -30.23 -0.21
N LEU A 27 29.94 -30.18 0.51
CA LEU A 27 30.61 -28.91 0.82
C LEU A 27 31.08 -28.18 -0.45
N GLY A 28 31.57 -28.92 -1.45
CA GLY A 28 31.91 -28.37 -2.77
C GLY A 28 30.69 -27.79 -3.49
N ALA A 29 29.57 -28.51 -3.48
CA ALA A 29 28.31 -28.03 -4.07
C ALA A 29 27.79 -26.77 -3.36
N MET A 30 27.83 -26.74 -2.02
CA MET A 30 27.44 -25.56 -1.24
C MET A 30 28.35 -24.36 -1.53
N ALA A 31 29.66 -24.58 -1.70
CA ALA A 31 30.61 -23.52 -2.06
C ALA A 31 30.41 -23.00 -3.49
N LEU A 32 30.03 -23.87 -4.43
CA LEU A 32 29.71 -23.48 -5.81
C LEU A 32 28.36 -22.75 -5.92
N ASP A 33 27.41 -23.10 -5.06
CA ASP A 33 26.08 -22.47 -5.03
C ASP A 33 26.06 -21.17 -4.19
N THR A 34 27.04 -20.96 -3.31
CA THR A 34 27.15 -19.72 -2.54
C THR A 34 27.82 -18.62 -3.33
N LYS A 35 26.99 -17.69 -3.83
CA LYS A 35 27.47 -16.45 -4.45
C LYS A 35 27.93 -15.45 -3.38
N VAL A 36 29.23 -15.30 -3.21
CA VAL A 36 29.82 -14.28 -2.30
C VAL A 36 29.83 -12.92 -2.98
N ILE A 37 29.04 -11.98 -2.47
CA ILE A 37 29.04 -10.59 -2.94
C ILE A 37 29.96 -9.74 -2.06
N LYS A 38 30.98 -9.11 -2.65
CA LYS A 38 31.81 -8.12 -1.96
C LYS A 38 31.05 -6.80 -1.79
N ILE A 39 31.14 -6.25 -0.59
CA ILE A 39 30.73 -4.89 -0.27
C ILE A 39 31.46 -3.91 -1.21
N GLY A 40 30.71 -3.21 -2.06
CA GLY A 40 31.17 -2.26 -3.09
C GLY A 40 31.33 -2.82 -4.51
N SER A 41 30.98 -4.08 -4.78
CA SER A 41 31.14 -4.71 -6.12
C SER A 41 29.95 -4.51 -7.06
N ALA A 42 30.07 -4.83 -8.35
CA ALA A 42 28.94 -4.78 -9.30
C ALA A 42 27.76 -5.73 -8.96
N GLY A 43 27.95 -6.65 -8.00
CA GLY A 43 26.87 -7.45 -7.42
C GLY A 43 26.33 -6.90 -6.10
N ASP A 44 26.87 -5.78 -5.60
CA ASP A 44 26.40 -5.07 -4.43
C ASP A 44 25.17 -4.23 -4.81
N VAL A 45 23.99 -4.70 -4.38
CA VAL A 45 22.67 -4.11 -4.66
C VAL A 45 22.50 -2.70 -4.05
N ARG A 46 23.54 -2.16 -3.41
CA ARG A 46 23.54 -0.82 -2.81
C ARG A 46 23.48 0.35 -3.81
N ASN A 47 23.56 0.11 -5.12
CA ASN A 47 23.45 1.19 -6.10
C ASN A 47 22.03 1.76 -6.31
N ALA A 48 21.04 1.35 -5.52
CA ALA A 48 19.87 2.19 -5.20
C ALA A 48 19.13 1.60 -3.99
N VAL A 49 19.63 1.82 -2.77
CA VAL A 49 18.80 1.55 -1.58
C VAL A 49 17.54 2.41 -1.71
N PHE A 50 16.36 1.78 -1.65
CA PHE A 50 15.09 2.49 -1.74
C PHE A 50 15.02 3.62 -0.70
N SER A 51 14.84 4.85 -1.18
CA SER A 51 14.66 6.03 -0.33
C SER A 51 13.18 6.38 -0.28
N ALA A 52 12.52 6.02 0.83
CA ALA A 52 11.11 6.35 1.05
C ALA A 52 10.88 7.87 0.98
N ALA A 53 11.80 8.68 1.50
CA ALA A 53 11.68 10.13 1.47
C ALA A 53 11.70 10.70 0.04
N ASP A 54 12.62 10.22 -0.80
CA ASP A 54 12.72 10.71 -2.18
C ASP A 54 11.56 10.18 -3.04
N TYR A 55 11.16 8.93 -2.81
CA TYR A 55 9.99 8.33 -3.46
C TYR A 55 8.71 9.12 -3.18
N GLY A 56 8.47 9.48 -1.92
CA GLY A 56 7.30 10.30 -1.54
C GLY A 56 7.27 11.61 -2.30
N LYS A 57 8.39 12.35 -2.32
CA LYS A 57 8.54 13.62 -3.05
C LYS A 57 8.32 13.47 -4.55
N SER A 58 8.85 12.40 -5.17
CA SER A 58 8.77 12.24 -6.62
C SER A 58 7.41 11.72 -7.10
N GLU A 59 6.76 10.86 -6.33
CA GLU A 59 5.52 10.18 -6.72
C GLU A 59 4.27 10.88 -6.22
N PHE A 60 4.30 11.55 -5.06
CA PHE A 60 3.10 12.20 -4.51
C PHE A 60 2.45 13.20 -5.47
N PRO A 61 3.18 14.10 -6.16
CA PRO A 61 2.55 15.01 -7.13
C PRO A 61 1.84 14.28 -8.29
N LYS A 62 2.38 13.13 -8.72
CA LYS A 62 1.77 12.30 -9.77
C LYS A 62 0.50 11.62 -9.26
N VAL A 63 0.53 11.08 -8.05
CA VAL A 63 -0.62 10.48 -7.38
C VAL A 63 -1.71 11.53 -7.15
N GLN A 64 -1.34 12.71 -6.64
CA GLN A 64 -2.25 13.83 -6.42
C GLN A 64 -2.96 14.24 -7.72
N ALA A 65 -2.21 14.48 -8.80
CA ALA A 65 -2.79 14.87 -10.09
C ALA A 65 -3.72 13.78 -10.66
N ASP A 66 -3.35 12.51 -10.54
CA ASP A 66 -4.15 11.37 -11.01
C ASP A 66 -5.45 11.21 -10.21
N VAL A 67 -5.39 11.36 -8.88
CA VAL A 67 -6.57 11.34 -8.00
C VAL A 67 -7.49 12.51 -8.31
N GLU A 68 -6.96 13.73 -8.45
CA GLU A 68 -7.75 14.91 -8.75
C GLU A 68 -8.45 14.83 -10.11
N ALA A 69 -7.77 14.31 -11.12
CA ALA A 69 -8.35 14.12 -12.46
C ALA A 69 -9.52 13.13 -12.48
N ARG A 70 -9.50 12.13 -11.58
CA ARG A 70 -10.51 11.07 -11.53
C ARG A 70 -11.54 11.23 -10.42
N ALA A 71 -11.37 12.23 -9.55
CA ALA A 71 -12.25 12.45 -8.42
C ALA A 71 -13.68 12.76 -8.88
N ALA A 72 -14.57 11.80 -8.66
CA ALA A 72 -16.00 11.95 -8.89
C ALA A 72 -16.67 12.60 -7.69
N ASP A 73 -17.84 13.20 -7.90
CA ASP A 73 -18.64 13.74 -6.82
C ASP A 73 -19.07 12.63 -5.83
N ALA A 74 -18.89 12.88 -4.53
CA ALA A 74 -19.16 11.88 -3.49
C ALA A 74 -20.62 11.38 -3.50
N ALA A 75 -21.60 12.25 -3.75
CA ALA A 75 -23.01 11.85 -3.79
C ALA A 75 -23.34 11.00 -5.02
N THR A 76 -22.70 11.31 -6.15
CA THR A 76 -22.77 10.49 -7.36
C THR A 76 -22.23 9.09 -7.11
N VAL A 77 -21.04 8.99 -6.50
CA VAL A 77 -20.41 7.71 -6.14
C VAL A 77 -21.25 6.94 -5.13
N ALA A 78 -21.78 7.59 -4.10
CA ALA A 78 -22.64 6.95 -3.09
C ALA A 78 -23.91 6.36 -3.73
N THR A 79 -24.54 7.11 -4.63
CA THR A 79 -25.73 6.66 -5.36
C THR A 79 -25.40 5.47 -6.26
N ALA A 80 -24.28 5.50 -6.97
CA ALA A 80 -23.83 4.40 -7.81
C ALA A 80 -23.57 3.12 -6.98
N ILE A 81 -22.87 3.24 -5.84
CA ILE A 81 -22.59 2.12 -4.93
C ILE A 81 -23.89 1.53 -4.37
N ALA A 82 -24.85 2.37 -3.98
CA ALA A 82 -26.14 1.92 -3.45
C ALA A 82 -27.00 1.21 -4.49
N LYS A 83 -26.93 1.65 -5.76
CA LYS A 83 -27.66 1.06 -6.88
C LYS A 83 -27.07 -0.29 -7.30
N ASP A 84 -25.78 -0.31 -7.59
CA ASP A 84 -25.03 -1.51 -7.97
C ASP A 84 -23.54 -1.30 -7.66
N ARG A 85 -23.13 -1.91 -6.55
CA ARG A 85 -21.74 -1.89 -6.09
C ARG A 85 -20.78 -2.40 -7.16
N ALA A 86 -21.06 -3.49 -7.85
CA ALA A 86 -20.12 -4.09 -8.79
C ALA A 86 -19.89 -3.21 -10.01
N THR A 87 -20.93 -2.51 -10.47
CA THR A 87 -20.81 -1.52 -11.55
C THR A 87 -20.06 -0.29 -11.08
N ALA A 88 -20.37 0.24 -9.89
CA ALA A 88 -19.66 1.40 -9.33
C ALA A 88 -18.17 1.12 -9.11
N GLU A 89 -17.81 -0.09 -8.67
CA GLU A 89 -16.42 -0.52 -8.51
C GLU A 89 -15.66 -0.54 -9.84
N LYS A 90 -16.30 -0.90 -10.95
CA LYS A 90 -15.68 -0.87 -12.28
C LYS A 90 -15.56 0.53 -12.86
N GLU A 91 -16.54 1.39 -12.58
CA GLU A 91 -16.61 2.74 -13.12
C GLU A 91 -15.69 3.72 -12.37
N TYR A 92 -15.70 3.68 -11.04
CA TYR A 92 -14.99 4.64 -10.17
C TYR A 92 -13.78 4.03 -9.45
N GLY A 93 -13.70 2.71 -9.38
CA GLY A 93 -12.71 2.02 -8.57
C GLY A 93 -11.43 1.67 -9.33
N VAL A 94 -10.31 1.76 -8.61
CA VAL A 94 -9.05 1.12 -9.01
C VAL A 94 -8.89 -0.16 -8.23
N PRO A 95 -8.68 -1.32 -8.90
CA PRO A 95 -8.45 -2.58 -8.23
C PRO A 95 -7.27 -2.51 -7.25
N ALA A 96 -7.51 -2.88 -5.99
CA ALA A 96 -6.51 -2.89 -4.94
C ALA A 96 -6.86 -3.94 -3.88
N GLY A 97 -5.90 -4.79 -3.50
CA GLY A 97 -6.00 -5.73 -2.37
C GLY A 97 -7.42 -6.21 -1.99
N VAL A 98 -7.90 -5.76 -0.82
CA VAL A 98 -9.18 -6.18 -0.21
C VAL A 98 -10.42 -5.45 -0.75
N GLY A 99 -10.24 -4.41 -1.57
CA GLY A 99 -11.34 -3.62 -2.12
C GLY A 99 -10.79 -2.44 -2.93
N PRO A 100 -11.51 -2.00 -3.98
CA PRO A 100 -11.00 -0.98 -4.87
C PRO A 100 -10.85 0.37 -4.16
N VAL A 101 -9.90 1.17 -4.63
CA VAL A 101 -9.71 2.54 -4.17
C VAL A 101 -10.50 3.48 -5.08
N ILE A 102 -11.32 4.34 -4.49
CA ILE A 102 -12.17 5.29 -5.20
C ILE A 102 -11.70 6.71 -4.87
N SER A 103 -11.59 7.54 -5.91
CA SER A 103 -11.29 8.97 -5.79
C SER A 103 -12.58 9.79 -5.74
N VAL A 104 -12.73 10.63 -4.72
CA VAL A 104 -13.92 11.47 -4.52
C VAL A 104 -13.56 12.91 -4.22
N LYS A 105 -14.50 13.79 -4.56
CA LYS A 105 -14.50 15.19 -4.14
C LYS A 105 -15.82 15.54 -3.45
N PHE A 106 -15.75 16.39 -2.44
CA PHE A 106 -16.92 16.89 -1.73
C PHE A 106 -16.62 18.18 -0.95
N THR A 107 -17.67 18.89 -0.58
CA THR A 107 -17.65 19.93 0.46
C THR A 107 -18.50 19.46 1.62
N GLY A 108 -18.13 19.79 2.84
CA GLY A 108 -18.94 19.45 4.01
C GLY A 108 -18.51 20.15 5.28
N VAL A 109 -19.37 20.07 6.29
CA VAL A 109 -19.12 20.63 7.63
C VAL A 109 -18.46 19.57 8.49
N VAL A 110 -17.34 19.93 9.11
CA VAL A 110 -16.59 19.04 9.98
C VAL A 110 -17.33 18.90 11.31
N GLY A 111 -17.61 17.66 11.70
CA GLY A 111 -18.23 17.33 12.99
C GLY A 111 -17.20 16.95 14.04
N GLU A 112 -17.59 15.99 14.89
CA GLU A 112 -16.72 15.42 15.91
C GLU A 112 -15.50 14.73 15.30
N GLY A 113 -14.34 14.93 15.91
CA GLY A 113 -13.11 14.24 15.57
C GLY A 113 -12.42 13.61 16.76
N LYS A 114 -11.69 12.53 16.51
CA LYS A 114 -10.82 11.89 17.49
C LYS A 114 -9.53 11.46 16.81
N SER A 115 -8.39 11.82 17.41
CA SER A 115 -7.05 11.50 16.88
C SER A 115 -6.88 11.93 15.42
N GLY A 116 -7.33 13.17 15.11
CA GLY A 116 -7.34 13.80 13.79
C GLY A 116 -8.04 13.03 12.69
N ILE A 117 -9.00 12.17 13.05
CA ILE A 117 -10.02 11.66 12.14
C ILE A 117 -11.32 12.36 12.47
N TYR A 118 -11.87 13.12 11.53
CA TYR A 118 -13.11 13.85 11.70
C TYR A 118 -14.24 13.26 10.88
N LYS A 119 -15.44 13.20 11.45
CA LYS A 119 -16.67 13.01 10.66
C LYS A 119 -16.94 14.28 9.85
N VAL A 120 -17.46 14.12 8.64
CA VAL A 120 -17.83 15.25 7.78
C VAL A 120 -19.27 15.05 7.32
N ALA A 121 -20.11 16.03 7.61
CA ALA A 121 -21.46 16.12 7.05
C ALA A 121 -21.35 16.66 5.62
N VAL A 122 -21.59 15.80 4.64
CA VAL A 122 -21.48 16.13 3.21
C VAL A 122 -22.88 16.21 2.64
N ASP A 123 -23.20 17.35 2.02
CA ASP A 123 -24.51 17.56 1.40
C ASP A 123 -24.75 16.53 0.28
N GLY A 124 -25.98 16.01 0.22
CA GLY A 124 -26.38 15.02 -0.78
C GLY A 124 -25.99 13.57 -0.45
N LEU A 125 -25.31 13.31 0.68
CA LEU A 125 -25.11 11.96 1.19
C LEU A 125 -26.23 11.55 2.14
N PRO A 126 -26.65 10.26 2.13
CA PRO A 126 -27.63 9.78 3.09
C PRO A 126 -27.02 9.72 4.50
N ASP A 127 -27.82 10.03 5.53
CA ASP A 127 -27.38 10.00 6.94
C ASP A 127 -26.84 8.62 7.39
N THR A 128 -27.21 7.57 6.67
CA THR A 128 -26.74 6.20 6.92
C THR A 128 -25.29 5.96 6.45
N LEU A 129 -24.72 6.87 5.68
CA LEU A 129 -23.33 6.83 5.20
C LEU A 129 -22.46 7.74 6.07
N THR A 130 -21.52 7.15 6.80
CA THR A 130 -20.54 7.91 7.58
C THR A 130 -19.29 8.19 6.74
N VAL A 131 -19.06 9.47 6.43
CA VAL A 131 -17.80 9.95 5.82
C VAL A 131 -16.88 10.48 6.90
N ARG A 132 -15.63 10.01 6.89
CA ARG A 132 -14.56 10.49 7.76
C ARG A 132 -13.36 10.90 6.93
N VAL A 133 -12.63 11.92 7.38
CA VAL A 133 -11.38 12.38 6.75
C VAL A 133 -10.22 12.21 7.72
N GLN A 134 -9.12 11.62 7.26
CA GLN A 134 -7.88 11.52 8.01
C GLN A 134 -7.05 12.80 7.85
N THR A 135 -6.74 13.46 8.96
CA THR A 135 -6.02 14.75 9.02
C THR A 135 -4.80 14.73 9.96
N GLY A 136 -4.39 13.56 10.45
CA GLY A 136 -3.16 13.35 11.26
C GLY A 136 -3.46 12.99 12.72
N PRO A 137 -2.47 12.92 13.63
CA PRO A 137 -1.02 13.02 13.39
C PRO A 137 -0.45 11.83 12.60
N ALA A 138 -1.14 10.69 12.57
CA ALA A 138 -0.79 9.53 11.76
C ALA A 138 -1.84 9.31 10.65
N ILE A 139 -1.37 9.04 9.44
CA ILE A 139 -2.21 8.66 8.29
C ILE A 139 -1.93 7.18 8.06
N ASN A 140 -3.00 6.39 8.11
CA ASN A 140 -2.89 4.94 8.11
C ASN A 140 -3.43 4.39 6.79
N GLY A 141 -2.77 3.36 6.29
CA GLY A 141 -3.18 2.63 5.10
C GLY A 141 -2.33 2.95 3.87
N THR A 142 -2.74 2.39 2.74
CA THR A 142 -2.01 2.40 1.47
C THR A 142 -2.82 3.01 0.35
N GLU A 143 -3.90 3.72 0.68
CA GLU A 143 -4.89 4.22 -0.26
C GLU A 143 -4.24 5.11 -1.32
N LEU A 144 -3.30 5.99 -0.95
CA LEU A 144 -2.58 6.83 -1.92
C LEU A 144 -1.69 6.04 -2.87
N ARG A 145 -1.01 5.00 -2.37
CA ARG A 145 -0.19 4.10 -3.21
C ARG A 145 -1.06 3.38 -4.22
N ASP A 146 -2.16 2.83 -3.73
CA ASP A 146 -3.05 1.98 -4.51
C ASP A 146 -3.99 2.79 -5.41
N ALA A 147 -4.16 4.09 -5.14
CA ALA A 147 -5.14 4.97 -5.78
C ALA A 147 -5.04 4.96 -7.30
N THR A 148 -3.83 4.97 -7.85
CA THR A 148 -3.60 5.11 -9.29
C THR A 148 -3.58 3.77 -10.03
N GLY A 149 -3.35 2.66 -9.32
CA GLY A 149 -3.11 1.34 -9.91
C GLY A 149 -1.77 1.24 -10.65
N LYS A 150 -0.97 2.31 -10.69
CA LYS A 150 0.32 2.38 -11.39
C LYS A 150 1.49 1.96 -10.52
N ILE A 151 1.36 2.10 -9.20
CA ILE A 151 2.37 1.68 -8.24
C ILE A 151 2.10 0.22 -7.89
N THR A 152 2.94 -0.69 -8.36
CA THR A 152 2.74 -2.14 -8.21
C THR A 152 3.95 -2.78 -7.55
N PHE A 153 3.72 -3.92 -6.88
CA PHE A 153 4.77 -4.63 -6.14
C PHE A 153 6.01 -4.94 -7.00
N GLY A 154 5.84 -5.22 -8.30
CA GLY A 154 6.95 -5.54 -9.21
C GLY A 154 7.96 -4.40 -9.41
N GLN A 155 7.68 -3.20 -8.92
CA GLN A 155 8.61 -2.05 -8.93
C GLN A 155 9.54 -2.02 -7.70
N PHE A 156 9.36 -2.93 -6.74
CA PHE A 156 10.06 -2.96 -5.46
C PHE A 156 10.74 -4.31 -5.25
N THR A 157 11.81 -4.33 -4.46
CA THR A 157 12.58 -5.56 -4.26
C THR A 157 11.96 -6.48 -3.23
N ASN A 158 11.18 -5.92 -2.31
CA ASN A 158 10.59 -6.65 -1.20
C ASN A 158 9.33 -5.98 -0.65
N GLN A 159 8.65 -6.69 0.25
CA GLN A 159 7.38 -6.24 0.84
C GLN A 159 7.55 -5.00 1.73
N ILE A 160 8.70 -4.83 2.37
CA ILE A 160 8.97 -3.69 3.26
C ILE A 160 9.05 -2.42 2.41
N GLU A 161 9.85 -2.40 1.35
CA GLU A 161 9.93 -1.26 0.42
C GLU A 161 8.57 -0.87 -0.16
N TYR A 162 7.75 -1.86 -0.53
CA TYR A 162 6.41 -1.60 -1.07
C TYR A 162 5.45 -0.99 -0.03
N GLN A 163 5.60 -1.31 1.26
CA GLN A 163 4.84 -0.66 2.34
C GLN A 163 5.42 0.71 2.68
N ASP A 164 6.74 0.85 2.65
CA ASP A 164 7.43 2.13 2.86
C ASP A 164 7.08 3.14 1.77
N ALA A 165 6.84 2.71 0.53
CA ALA A 165 6.29 3.54 -0.54
C ALA A 165 4.91 4.11 -0.20
N GLY A 166 4.03 3.32 0.43
CA GLY A 166 2.74 3.80 0.91
C GLY A 166 2.89 4.82 2.04
N SER A 167 3.73 4.51 3.02
CA SER A 167 4.04 5.41 4.13
C SER A 167 4.69 6.72 3.65
N ALA A 168 5.55 6.64 2.64
CA ALA A 168 6.19 7.78 2.00
C ALA A 168 5.17 8.75 1.37
N LEU A 169 4.21 8.22 0.61
CA LEU A 169 3.14 9.02 0.02
C LEU A 169 2.27 9.68 1.09
N ASN A 170 1.91 8.95 2.16
CA ASN A 170 1.15 9.51 3.27
C ASN A 170 1.93 10.63 3.99
N ASN A 171 3.24 10.44 4.19
CA ASN A 171 4.10 11.43 4.81
C ASN A 171 4.27 12.67 3.94
N GLU A 172 4.39 12.51 2.62
CA GLU A 172 4.50 13.65 1.71
C GLU A 172 3.18 14.41 1.61
N MET A 173 2.05 13.70 1.53
CA MET A 173 0.72 14.29 1.62
C MET A 173 0.54 15.14 2.87
N LYS A 174 0.98 14.64 4.04
CA LYS A 174 0.93 15.43 5.28
C LYS A 174 1.69 16.75 5.16
N LYS A 175 2.86 16.77 4.53
CA LYS A 175 3.67 17.98 4.35
C LYS A 175 3.06 18.94 3.34
N GLU A 176 2.62 18.42 2.20
CA GLU A 176 2.14 19.22 1.08
C GLU A 176 0.70 19.70 1.24
N VAL A 177 -0.13 18.94 1.95
CA VAL A 177 -1.57 19.20 2.09
C VAL A 177 -1.89 19.63 3.51
N LEU A 178 -1.63 18.77 4.49
CA LEU A 178 -2.12 18.97 5.86
C LEU A 178 -1.32 20.01 6.65
N ALA A 179 -0.03 20.21 6.37
CA ALA A 179 0.78 21.22 7.07
C ALA A 179 0.35 22.66 6.77
N LYS A 180 -0.47 22.87 5.73
CA LYS A 180 -1.05 24.16 5.35
C LYS A 180 -2.36 24.46 6.09
N VAL A 181 -2.86 23.51 6.87
CA VAL A 181 -4.16 23.57 7.56
C VAL A 181 -3.95 23.34 9.06
N ASP A 182 -4.64 24.11 9.89
CA ASP A 182 -4.73 23.80 11.32
C ASP A 182 -5.70 22.62 11.51
N THR A 183 -5.14 21.41 11.55
CA THR A 183 -5.93 20.17 11.69
C THR A 183 -6.41 19.90 13.11
N SER A 184 -5.99 20.72 14.08
CA SER A 184 -6.37 20.57 15.50
C SER A 184 -7.70 21.23 15.84
N ASP A 185 -8.13 22.21 15.04
CA ASP A 185 -9.36 22.97 15.22
C ASP A 185 -10.17 22.96 13.91
N LEU A 186 -10.71 21.81 13.51
CA LEU A 186 -11.54 21.73 12.29
C LEU A 186 -13.03 21.69 12.57
N THR A 187 -13.46 21.24 13.76
CA THR A 187 -14.87 21.06 14.09
C THR A 187 -15.69 22.35 13.89
N GLY A 188 -16.82 22.22 13.22
CA GLY A 188 -17.70 23.32 12.85
C GLY A 188 -17.30 24.08 11.57
N LYS A 189 -16.08 23.88 11.06
CA LYS A 189 -15.63 24.53 9.82
C LYS A 189 -16.15 23.80 8.58
N THR A 190 -16.32 24.55 7.50
CA THR A 190 -16.61 23.97 6.18
C THR A 190 -15.30 23.65 5.47
N ILE A 191 -15.16 22.43 4.97
CA ILE A 191 -13.98 22.00 4.20
C ILE A 191 -14.37 21.55 2.80
N ALA A 192 -13.50 21.79 1.83
CA ALA A 192 -13.50 21.14 0.54
C ALA A 192 -12.39 20.10 0.49
N VAL A 193 -12.73 18.88 0.07
CA VAL A 193 -11.83 17.73 0.06
C VAL A 193 -11.80 17.12 -1.32
N VAL A 194 -10.59 16.81 -1.79
CA VAL A 194 -10.36 15.79 -2.81
C VAL A 194 -9.50 14.71 -2.18
N GLY A 195 -9.90 13.45 -2.31
CA GLY A 195 -9.19 12.37 -1.65
C GLY A 195 -9.63 11.00 -2.13
N VAL A 196 -9.08 9.99 -1.48
CA VAL A 196 -9.33 8.59 -1.81
C VAL A 196 -9.79 7.81 -0.60
N PHE A 197 -10.62 6.81 -0.83
CA PHE A 197 -10.95 5.82 0.20
C PHE A 197 -10.97 4.43 -0.42
N LYS A 198 -10.75 3.41 0.42
CA LYS A 198 -10.88 2.00 0.03
C LYS A 198 -12.30 1.53 0.29
N LEU A 199 -13.00 1.01 -0.73
CA LEU A 199 -14.37 0.53 -0.61
C LEU A 199 -14.42 -0.87 0.03
N VAL A 200 -14.24 -0.91 1.35
CA VAL A 200 -14.43 -2.13 2.16
C VAL A 200 -15.85 -2.20 2.69
N ASN A 201 -16.31 -1.12 3.35
CA ASN A 201 -17.66 -0.97 3.86
C ASN A 201 -18.39 0.15 3.09
N PRO A 202 -19.47 -0.15 2.35
CA PRO A 202 -20.19 0.85 1.57
C PRO A 202 -20.85 1.94 2.43
N LYS A 203 -21.05 1.71 3.74
CA LYS A 203 -21.65 2.66 4.68
C LYS A 203 -20.63 3.45 5.52
N SER A 204 -19.33 3.19 5.36
CA SER A 204 -18.30 3.91 6.11
C SER A 204 -17.08 4.17 5.24
N TRP A 205 -16.86 5.44 4.93
CA TRP A 205 -15.72 5.87 4.14
C TRP A 205 -14.69 6.55 5.05
N LEU A 206 -13.43 6.18 4.85
CA LEU A 206 -12.29 6.81 5.49
C LEU A 206 -11.41 7.40 4.39
N VAL A 207 -11.56 8.70 4.19
CA VAL A 207 -10.96 9.46 3.10
C VAL A 207 -9.59 9.96 3.53
N THR A 208 -8.58 9.65 2.72
CA THR A 208 -7.24 10.22 2.80
C THR A 208 -7.15 11.36 1.78
N PRO A 209 -7.01 12.62 2.21
CA PRO A 209 -7.07 13.76 1.30
C PRO A 209 -5.78 13.87 0.47
N VAL A 210 -5.91 14.28 -0.78
CA VAL A 210 -4.81 14.82 -1.61
C VAL A 210 -4.93 16.34 -1.79
N ARG A 211 -6.09 16.91 -1.44
CA ARG A 211 -6.36 18.35 -1.30
C ARG A 211 -7.35 18.56 -0.16
N LEU A 212 -7.09 19.57 0.66
CA LEU A 212 -7.92 19.97 1.79
C LEU A 212 -7.89 21.49 1.88
N ASP A 213 -9.03 22.14 1.67
CA ASP A 213 -9.19 23.58 1.81
C ASP A 213 -10.23 23.87 2.89
N VAL A 214 -9.89 24.74 3.84
CA VAL A 214 -10.83 25.24 4.85
C VAL A 214 -11.42 26.55 4.34
N LYS A 215 -12.76 26.66 4.34
CA LYS A 215 -13.48 27.86 3.89
C LYS A 215 -13.76 28.84 5.00
#